data_AF-A0AAN8PRQ6-F1
#
_entry.id   AF-A0AAN8PRQ6-F1
#
_cell.length_a   1.000
_cell.length_b   1.000
_cell.length_c   1.000
_cell.angle_alpha   90.00
_cell.angle_beta   90.00
_cell.angle_gamma   90.00
#
_symmetry.space_group_name_H-M   'P 1'
#
loop_
_entity.id
_entity.type
_entity.pdbx_description
1 polymer ?
#
loop_
_entity_poly.entity_id
_entity_poly.type
_entity_poly.pdbx_seq_one_letter_code
_entity_poly.pdbx_strand_id
1 'polypeptide(L)'
;MSSAFSLSLQWRSMGNEKYRKFKNQELAPCIVKDKLQEVLNCYYKADDYAENDLEKSSAKKNVAVMSEKMMECLINNSGSKSLINFYSKQSIKYYFEADKFGRDRDDEWLISIDTSSLKCWLNIQDILTEEDVEVRIRDYEFFVQFLLGNEIKSSAFHIIAECYFHLSVSKIADKNYKEALSHLANCYFPVQEGLKLARTPRGKKVLDTLEGDIQQQISIAESLQALEVADDLFSQIISNEEEINFDIIWDIIDKYRRVIILTREKEIELEAIASSRIGKIYHKVLKLESRAKIYFTRTLELATTLIPRTMFNEEWYRVAAEGLKGFQDEDRMREDEENRLEREEIMNQLKDELFDLKKKFEEGKLDFLKFLYKTHPPKNEKHVLGKLPDQPEPGQLKKLYQKAVVHFHPDKIDISVHGKKWKVLSEEICKILTSQYEMYKGC
;
A
#
# COMPACT_ATOMS: atom_id res chain seq x y z
N MET A 1 -80.11 14.71 -9.71
CA MET A 1 -78.97 14.74 -10.65
C MET A 1 -77.91 13.80 -10.11
N SER A 2 -77.79 12.60 -10.69
CA SER A 2 -76.72 11.66 -10.35
C SER A 2 -75.42 12.30 -10.82
N SER A 3 -74.47 12.54 -9.90
CA SER A 3 -73.13 12.93 -10.30
C SER A 3 -72.56 11.73 -11.06
N ALA A 4 -72.36 11.89 -12.37
CA ALA A 4 -71.64 10.89 -13.14
C ALA A 4 -70.26 10.74 -12.48
N PHE A 5 -69.98 9.56 -11.93
CA PHE A 5 -68.66 9.27 -11.39
C PHE A 5 -67.62 9.46 -12.50
N SER A 6 -66.51 10.13 -12.20
CA SER A 6 -65.45 10.36 -13.18
C SER A 6 -64.95 9.06 -13.79
N LEU A 7 -64.55 9.11 -15.06
CA LEU A 7 -64.06 7.93 -15.78
C LEU A 7 -62.85 7.31 -15.06
N SER A 8 -61.96 8.13 -14.48
CA SER A 8 -60.85 7.65 -13.65
C SER A 8 -61.33 6.78 -12.48
N LEU A 9 -62.34 7.24 -11.71
CA LEU A 9 -62.87 6.48 -10.59
C LEU A 9 -63.55 5.18 -11.04
N GLN A 10 -64.25 5.19 -12.17
CA GLN A 10 -64.85 3.97 -12.73
C GLN A 10 -63.79 2.92 -13.06
N TRP A 11 -62.72 3.31 -13.78
CA TRP A 11 -61.62 2.40 -14.12
C TRP A 11 -60.87 1.88 -12.89
N ARG A 12 -60.62 2.73 -11.89
CA ARG A 12 -60.03 2.29 -10.60
C ARG A 12 -60.94 1.29 -9.88
N SER A 13 -62.24 1.54 -9.85
CA SER A 13 -63.20 0.65 -9.20
C SER A 13 -63.24 -0.71 -9.90
N MET A 14 -63.21 -0.74 -11.22
CA MET A 14 -63.16 -1.97 -12.01
C MET A 14 -61.86 -2.77 -11.76
N GLY A 15 -60.70 -2.09 -11.74
CA GLY A 15 -59.43 -2.72 -11.41
C GLY A 15 -59.42 -3.30 -9.98
N ASN A 16 -59.95 -2.54 -9.01
CA ASN A 16 -60.07 -2.99 -7.61
C ASN A 16 -60.95 -4.24 -7.51
N GLU A 17 -62.08 -4.28 -8.21
CA GLU A 17 -62.97 -5.43 -8.23
C GLU A 17 -62.28 -6.66 -8.83
N LYS A 18 -61.63 -6.50 -9.99
CA LYS A 18 -60.85 -7.57 -10.61
C LYS A 18 -59.79 -8.12 -9.66
N TYR A 19 -59.01 -7.25 -9.02
CA TYR A 19 -57.97 -7.67 -8.07
C TYR A 19 -58.55 -8.43 -6.87
N ARG A 20 -59.64 -7.95 -6.27
CA ARG A 20 -60.30 -8.61 -5.14
C ARG A 20 -60.78 -10.02 -5.47
N LYS A 21 -61.22 -10.28 -6.71
CA LYS A 21 -61.72 -11.59 -7.14
C LYS A 21 -60.65 -12.69 -7.10
N PHE A 22 -59.38 -12.37 -7.37
CA PHE A 22 -58.33 -13.39 -7.46
C PHE A 22 -57.25 -13.31 -6.38
N LYS A 23 -57.11 -12.22 -5.63
CA LYS A 23 -56.00 -12.03 -4.67
C LYS A 23 -55.88 -13.11 -3.58
N ASN A 24 -56.98 -13.80 -3.25
CA ASN A 24 -57.03 -14.85 -2.22
C ASN A 24 -57.18 -16.26 -2.83
N GLN A 25 -57.08 -16.39 -4.16
CA GLN A 25 -57.17 -17.67 -4.85
C GLN A 25 -55.77 -18.26 -5.02
N GLU A 26 -55.61 -19.54 -4.74
CA GLU A 26 -54.41 -20.30 -5.11
C GLU A 26 -54.43 -20.56 -6.62
N LEU A 27 -53.74 -19.71 -7.37
CA LEU A 27 -53.69 -19.77 -8.83
C LEU A 27 -52.27 -20.05 -9.29
N ALA A 28 -52.14 -20.71 -10.44
CA ALA A 28 -50.85 -20.89 -11.08
C ALA A 28 -50.20 -19.52 -11.39
N PRO A 29 -48.87 -19.39 -11.27
CA PRO A 29 -48.16 -18.12 -11.47
C PRO A 29 -48.43 -17.40 -12.79
N CYS A 30 -48.55 -18.15 -13.89
CA CYS A 30 -48.89 -17.59 -15.20
C CYS A 30 -50.27 -16.91 -15.19
N ILE A 31 -51.26 -17.51 -14.53
CA ILE A 31 -52.61 -16.96 -14.39
C ILE A 31 -52.59 -15.72 -13.50
N VAL A 32 -51.81 -15.73 -12.42
CA VAL A 32 -51.65 -14.56 -11.54
C VAL A 32 -51.06 -13.38 -12.33
N LYS A 33 -50.02 -13.63 -13.13
CA LYS A 33 -49.40 -12.63 -14.00
C LYS A 33 -50.42 -12.02 -14.98
N ASP A 34 -51.16 -12.85 -15.72
CA ASP A 34 -52.13 -12.36 -16.71
C ASP A 34 -53.24 -11.54 -16.04
N LYS A 35 -53.74 -11.99 -14.89
CA LYS A 35 -54.74 -11.26 -14.11
C LYS A 35 -54.20 -9.93 -13.55
N LEU A 36 -52.96 -9.89 -13.09
CA LEU A 36 -52.31 -8.64 -12.66
C LEU A 36 -52.17 -7.66 -13.82
N GLN A 37 -51.83 -8.14 -15.03
CA GLN A 37 -51.76 -7.30 -16.23
C GLN A 37 -53.13 -6.70 -16.59
N GLU A 38 -54.20 -7.47 -16.50
CA GLU A 38 -55.55 -6.95 -16.71
C GLU A 38 -55.92 -5.83 -15.72
N VAL A 39 -55.53 -5.99 -14.44
CA VAL A 39 -55.75 -4.97 -13.42
C VAL A 39 -54.92 -3.72 -13.72
N LEU A 40 -53.64 -3.87 -14.07
CA LEU A 40 -52.77 -2.76 -14.48
C LEU A 40 -53.36 -1.98 -15.66
N ASN A 41 -53.89 -2.67 -16.67
CA ASN A 41 -54.54 -2.02 -17.82
C ASN A 41 -55.75 -1.17 -17.41
N CYS A 42 -56.46 -1.55 -16.34
CA CYS A 42 -57.53 -0.71 -15.79
C CYS A 42 -56.95 0.54 -15.12
N TYR A 43 -55.86 0.41 -14.38
CA TYR A 43 -55.23 1.54 -13.69
C TYR A 43 -54.49 2.50 -14.63
N TYR A 44 -53.93 2.03 -15.75
CA TYR A 44 -53.42 2.92 -16.80
C TYR A 44 -54.54 3.78 -17.39
N LYS A 45 -55.67 3.17 -17.77
CA LYS A 45 -56.83 3.93 -18.23
C LYS A 45 -57.31 4.92 -17.18
N ALA A 46 -57.30 4.52 -15.90
CA ALA A 46 -57.68 5.43 -14.84
C ALA A 46 -56.75 6.66 -14.71
N ASP A 47 -55.45 6.49 -14.97
CA ASP A 47 -54.47 7.59 -14.99
C ASP A 47 -54.70 8.48 -16.22
N ASP A 48 -54.93 7.89 -17.38
CA ASP A 48 -55.20 8.61 -18.65
C ASP A 48 -56.47 9.48 -18.56
N TYR A 49 -57.50 9.01 -17.85
CA TYR A 49 -58.76 9.72 -17.66
C TYR A 49 -58.82 10.55 -16.36
N ALA A 50 -57.72 10.72 -15.64
CA ALA A 50 -57.70 11.51 -14.41
C ALA A 50 -57.72 13.02 -14.72
N GLU A 51 -58.74 13.73 -14.22
CA GLU A 51 -58.97 15.13 -14.56
C GLU A 51 -58.34 16.12 -13.57
N ASN A 52 -57.99 15.63 -12.37
CA ASN A 52 -57.43 16.44 -11.29
C ASN A 52 -56.34 15.67 -10.52
N ASP A 53 -55.58 16.40 -9.70
CA ASP A 53 -54.44 15.84 -8.98
C ASP A 53 -54.84 14.77 -7.96
N LEU A 54 -56.02 14.89 -7.35
CA LEU A 54 -56.59 13.89 -6.45
C LEU A 54 -56.81 12.55 -7.18
N GLU A 55 -57.38 12.58 -8.38
CA GLU A 55 -57.60 11.40 -9.21
C GLU A 55 -56.28 10.81 -9.72
N LYS A 56 -55.36 11.67 -10.18
CA LYS A 56 -54.02 11.24 -10.61
C LYS A 56 -53.28 10.55 -9.48
N SER A 57 -53.26 11.14 -8.28
CA SER A 57 -52.55 10.55 -7.14
C SER A 57 -53.08 9.16 -6.78
N SER A 58 -54.41 8.97 -6.86
CA SER A 58 -55.04 7.66 -6.64
C SER A 58 -54.76 6.65 -7.75
N ALA A 59 -54.83 7.06 -9.01
CA ALA A 59 -54.57 6.17 -10.14
C ALA A 59 -53.12 5.70 -10.12
N LYS A 60 -52.18 6.62 -9.88
CA LYS A 60 -50.75 6.34 -9.82
C LYS A 60 -50.38 5.46 -8.63
N LYS A 61 -50.97 5.68 -7.44
CA LYS A 61 -50.84 4.75 -6.31
C LYS A 61 -51.22 3.32 -6.72
N ASN A 62 -52.36 3.17 -7.40
CA ASN A 62 -52.84 1.86 -7.81
C ASN A 62 -51.91 1.18 -8.85
N VAL A 63 -51.39 1.95 -9.82
CA VAL A 63 -50.37 1.45 -10.76
C VAL A 63 -49.11 1.02 -10.02
N ALA A 64 -48.61 1.83 -9.07
CA ALA A 64 -47.40 1.55 -8.30
C ALA A 64 -47.50 0.22 -7.54
N VAL A 65 -48.58 0.04 -6.78
CA VAL A 65 -48.83 -1.16 -5.97
C VAL A 65 -48.99 -2.40 -6.84
N MET A 66 -49.66 -2.30 -7.99
CA MET A 66 -49.79 -3.46 -8.88
C MET A 66 -48.50 -3.80 -9.61
N SER A 67 -47.70 -2.80 -9.96
CA SER A 67 -46.38 -3.01 -10.56
C SER A 67 -45.44 -3.70 -9.55
N GLU A 68 -45.48 -3.31 -8.27
CA GLU A 68 -44.77 -4.00 -7.19
C GLU A 68 -45.20 -5.48 -7.09
N LYS A 69 -46.51 -5.75 -7.11
CA LYS A 69 -47.02 -7.13 -7.07
C LYS A 69 -46.64 -7.95 -8.30
N MET A 70 -46.57 -7.31 -9.46
CA MET A 70 -46.09 -7.95 -10.68
C MET A 70 -44.60 -8.29 -10.56
N MET A 71 -43.80 -7.37 -10.04
CA MET A 71 -42.39 -7.60 -9.73
C MET A 71 -42.21 -8.76 -8.74
N GLU A 72 -42.91 -8.77 -7.60
CA GLU A 72 -42.89 -9.85 -6.61
C GLU A 72 -43.29 -11.21 -7.23
N CYS A 73 -44.34 -11.22 -8.07
CA CYS A 73 -44.77 -12.41 -8.79
C CYS A 73 -43.68 -12.95 -9.73
N LEU A 74 -42.98 -12.06 -10.45
CA LEU A 74 -41.90 -12.46 -11.34
C LEU A 74 -40.68 -13.00 -10.58
N ILE A 75 -40.29 -12.36 -9.47
CA ILE A 75 -39.16 -12.80 -8.63
C ILE A 75 -39.40 -14.23 -8.11
N ASN A 76 -40.58 -14.46 -7.50
CA ASN A 76 -40.92 -15.74 -6.88
C ASN A 76 -41.06 -16.90 -7.89
N ASN A 77 -41.13 -16.59 -9.18
CA ASN A 77 -41.35 -17.58 -10.24
C ASN A 77 -40.26 -17.55 -11.31
N SER A 78 -39.06 -17.05 -10.95
CA SER A 78 -37.88 -17.00 -11.84
C SER A 78 -38.17 -16.33 -13.19
N GLY A 79 -38.96 -15.25 -13.16
CA GLY A 79 -39.29 -14.44 -14.32
C GLY A 79 -38.05 -13.73 -14.90
N SER A 80 -38.19 -13.21 -16.13
CA SER A 80 -37.09 -12.50 -16.80
C SER A 80 -36.62 -11.30 -15.99
N LYS A 81 -35.29 -11.19 -15.78
CA LYS A 81 -34.66 -10.03 -15.13
C LYS A 81 -35.07 -8.69 -15.75
N SER A 82 -35.21 -8.64 -17.08
CA SER A 82 -35.63 -7.43 -17.79
C SER A 82 -37.05 -6.98 -17.40
N LEU A 83 -37.96 -7.93 -17.18
CA LEU A 83 -39.32 -7.64 -16.74
C LEU A 83 -39.35 -7.25 -15.27
N ILE A 84 -38.55 -7.91 -14.42
CA ILE A 84 -38.41 -7.52 -13.01
C ILE A 84 -37.95 -6.07 -12.94
N ASN A 85 -36.85 -5.71 -13.61
CA ASN A 85 -36.34 -4.33 -13.64
C ASN A 85 -37.37 -3.33 -14.20
N PHE A 86 -38.09 -3.71 -15.27
CA PHE A 86 -39.17 -2.87 -15.82
C PHE A 86 -40.23 -2.53 -14.74
N TYR A 87 -40.75 -3.53 -14.04
CA TYR A 87 -41.77 -3.32 -13.02
C TYR A 87 -41.23 -2.67 -11.73
N SER A 88 -39.96 -2.88 -11.38
CA SER A 88 -39.27 -2.14 -10.31
C SER A 88 -39.22 -0.63 -10.61
N LYS A 89 -38.73 -0.27 -11.81
CA LYS A 89 -38.65 1.12 -12.29
C LYS A 89 -40.01 1.77 -12.37
N GLN A 90 -40.99 1.01 -12.84
CA GLN A 90 -42.37 1.47 -12.91
C GLN A 90 -42.93 1.73 -11.51
N SER A 91 -42.84 0.78 -10.60
CA SER A 91 -43.44 0.90 -9.27
C SER A 91 -42.94 2.13 -8.51
N ILE A 92 -41.62 2.30 -8.40
CA ILE A 92 -41.01 3.43 -7.70
C ILE A 92 -41.37 4.78 -8.35
N LYS A 93 -41.32 4.87 -9.69
CA LYS A 93 -41.72 6.09 -10.41
C LYS A 93 -43.17 6.46 -10.13
N TYR A 94 -44.09 5.49 -10.13
CA TYR A 94 -45.50 5.75 -9.88
C TYR A 94 -45.78 6.06 -8.40
N TYR A 95 -45.03 5.51 -7.44
CA TYR A 95 -45.10 5.95 -6.04
C TYR A 95 -44.67 7.41 -5.90
N PHE A 96 -43.56 7.81 -6.52
CA PHE A 96 -43.09 9.20 -6.54
C PHE A 96 -44.13 10.16 -7.13
N GLU A 97 -44.72 9.79 -8.27
CA GLU A 97 -45.74 10.63 -8.88
C GLU A 97 -47.03 10.65 -8.05
N ALA A 98 -47.41 9.53 -7.41
CA ALA A 98 -48.56 9.49 -6.51
C ALA A 98 -48.40 10.45 -5.34
N ASP A 99 -47.22 10.50 -4.71
CA ASP A 99 -46.87 11.49 -3.69
C ASP A 99 -46.93 12.92 -4.25
N LYS A 100 -46.28 13.16 -5.40
CA LYS A 100 -46.21 14.49 -6.03
C LYS A 100 -47.59 15.10 -6.30
N PHE A 101 -48.52 14.34 -6.87
CA PHE A 101 -49.90 14.79 -7.12
C PHE A 101 -50.79 14.69 -5.88
N GLY A 102 -50.36 13.95 -4.87
CA GLY A 102 -51.11 13.71 -3.64
C GLY A 102 -50.79 14.65 -2.49
N ARG A 103 -50.01 15.71 -2.68
CA ARG A 103 -49.51 16.57 -1.58
C ARG A 103 -50.60 17.21 -0.72
N ASP A 104 -51.79 17.44 -1.28
CA ASP A 104 -52.94 18.01 -0.56
C ASP A 104 -53.83 16.94 0.10
N ARG A 105 -53.40 15.67 0.08
CA ARG A 105 -54.06 14.57 0.79
C ARG A 105 -53.82 14.67 2.29
N ASP A 106 -54.62 13.94 3.04
CA ASP A 106 -54.40 13.74 4.48
C ASP A 106 -53.08 13.01 4.77
N ASP A 107 -52.54 13.27 5.96
CA ASP A 107 -51.27 12.72 6.42
C ASP A 107 -51.27 11.19 6.45
N GLU A 108 -52.40 10.55 6.79
CA GLU A 108 -52.51 9.08 6.82
C GLU A 108 -52.32 8.50 5.41
N TRP A 109 -52.91 9.12 4.40
CA TRP A 109 -52.72 8.73 3.01
C TRP A 109 -51.26 8.89 2.56
N LEU A 110 -50.62 10.02 2.88
CA LEU A 110 -49.22 10.27 2.53
C LEU A 110 -48.27 9.29 3.22
N ILE A 111 -48.46 9.05 4.53
CA ILE A 111 -47.71 8.03 5.29
C ILE A 111 -47.87 6.64 4.67
N SER A 112 -49.06 6.31 4.15
CA SER A 112 -49.29 5.03 3.48
C SER A 112 -48.49 4.88 2.17
N ILE A 113 -48.29 5.99 1.43
CA ILE A 113 -47.46 6.03 0.23
C ILE A 113 -45.99 5.87 0.60
N ASP A 114 -45.50 6.66 1.55
CA ASP A 114 -44.11 6.60 2.02
C ASP A 114 -43.75 5.19 2.51
N THR A 115 -44.62 4.58 3.31
CA THR A 115 -44.41 3.23 3.85
C THR A 115 -44.36 2.18 2.73
N SER A 116 -45.27 2.26 1.76
CA SER A 116 -45.35 1.30 0.66
C SER A 116 -44.19 1.49 -0.32
N SER A 117 -43.82 2.74 -0.61
CA SER A 117 -42.67 3.09 -1.45
C SER A 117 -41.36 2.63 -0.82
N LEU A 118 -41.19 2.80 0.51
CA LEU A 118 -40.01 2.33 1.23
C LEU A 118 -39.92 0.81 1.18
N LYS A 119 -41.03 0.10 1.43
CA LYS A 119 -41.05 -1.37 1.32
C LYS A 119 -40.65 -1.83 -0.09
N CYS A 120 -41.22 -1.21 -1.12
CA CYS A 120 -40.88 -1.50 -2.51
C CYS A 120 -39.39 -1.24 -2.78
N TRP A 121 -38.84 -0.14 -2.28
CA TRP A 121 -37.43 0.19 -2.41
C TRP A 121 -36.53 -0.86 -1.76
N LEU A 122 -36.82 -1.29 -0.53
CA LEU A 122 -36.05 -2.33 0.15
C LEU A 122 -36.02 -3.64 -0.67
N ASN A 123 -37.16 -4.06 -1.21
CA ASN A 123 -37.22 -5.23 -2.09
C ASN A 123 -36.34 -5.05 -3.35
N ILE A 124 -36.29 -3.85 -3.92
CA ILE A 124 -35.44 -3.54 -5.07
C ILE A 124 -33.95 -3.58 -4.67
N GLN A 125 -33.59 -3.07 -3.50
CA GLN A 125 -32.21 -3.13 -3.01
C GLN A 125 -31.71 -4.57 -2.85
N ASP A 126 -32.56 -5.47 -2.36
CA ASP A 126 -32.23 -6.89 -2.24
C ASP A 126 -31.90 -7.50 -3.62
N ILE A 127 -32.71 -7.20 -4.64
CA ILE A 127 -32.46 -7.65 -6.03
C ILE A 127 -31.14 -7.09 -6.57
N LEU A 128 -30.88 -5.81 -6.34
CA LEU A 128 -29.68 -5.15 -6.85
C LEU A 128 -28.39 -5.65 -6.18
N THR A 129 -28.47 -6.22 -4.98
CA THR A 129 -27.28 -6.68 -4.25
C THR A 129 -26.56 -7.82 -4.98
N GLU A 130 -27.27 -8.61 -5.77
CA GLU A 130 -26.72 -9.73 -6.56
C GLU A 130 -26.21 -9.33 -7.95
N GLU A 131 -26.43 -8.08 -8.37
CA GLU A 131 -26.04 -7.60 -9.69
C GLU A 131 -24.58 -7.11 -9.70
N ASP A 132 -24.00 -7.08 -10.91
CA ASP A 132 -22.69 -6.50 -11.15
C ASP A 132 -22.64 -5.02 -10.72
N VAL A 133 -21.48 -4.57 -10.23
CA VAL A 133 -21.30 -3.23 -9.68
C VAL A 133 -21.67 -2.13 -10.70
N GLU A 134 -21.37 -2.31 -11.99
CA GLU A 134 -21.72 -1.33 -13.02
C GLU A 134 -23.23 -1.26 -13.29
N VAL A 135 -23.91 -2.41 -13.21
CA VAL A 135 -25.38 -2.49 -13.33
C VAL A 135 -26.02 -1.84 -12.12
N ARG A 136 -25.49 -2.11 -10.92
CA ARG A 136 -25.93 -1.49 -9.67
C ARG A 136 -25.84 0.03 -9.74
N ILE A 137 -24.70 0.59 -10.11
CA ILE A 137 -24.51 2.05 -10.23
C ILE A 137 -25.62 2.65 -11.11
N ARG A 138 -25.77 2.13 -12.33
CA ARG A 138 -26.73 2.63 -13.31
C ARG A 138 -28.17 2.59 -12.81
N ASP A 139 -28.54 1.49 -12.15
CA ASP A 139 -29.91 1.33 -11.65
C ASP A 139 -30.14 2.19 -10.40
N TYR A 140 -29.18 2.32 -9.48
CA TYR A 140 -29.27 3.25 -8.34
C TYR A 140 -29.37 4.72 -8.80
N GLU A 141 -28.59 5.13 -9.80
CA GLU A 141 -28.68 6.46 -10.42
C GLU A 141 -30.06 6.72 -11.03
N PHE A 142 -30.68 5.69 -11.61
CA PHE A 142 -32.07 5.79 -12.08
C PHE A 142 -33.04 5.94 -10.90
N PHE A 143 -32.94 5.11 -9.88
CA PHE A 143 -33.91 5.05 -8.78
C PHE A 143 -33.87 6.28 -7.87
N VAL A 144 -32.68 6.81 -7.58
CA VAL A 144 -32.49 7.87 -6.56
C VAL A 144 -33.33 9.13 -6.80
N GLN A 145 -33.60 9.47 -8.07
CA GLN A 145 -34.43 10.63 -8.41
C GLN A 145 -35.91 10.46 -7.98
N PHE A 146 -36.38 9.21 -7.89
CA PHE A 146 -37.76 8.84 -7.58
C PHE A 146 -37.96 8.38 -6.13
N LEU A 147 -36.91 8.22 -5.33
CA LEU A 147 -37.09 7.83 -3.93
C LEU A 147 -37.79 8.93 -3.14
N LEU A 148 -38.63 8.54 -2.18
CA LEU A 148 -39.27 9.46 -1.25
C LEU A 148 -38.41 9.57 0.03
N GLY A 149 -38.31 10.77 0.58
CA GLY A 149 -37.53 11.04 1.80
C GLY A 149 -36.03 11.31 1.58
N ASN A 150 -35.52 12.33 2.27
CA ASN A 150 -34.12 12.75 2.14
C ASN A 150 -33.12 11.71 2.67
N GLU A 151 -33.42 11.03 3.79
CA GLU A 151 -32.54 10.00 4.35
C GLU A 151 -32.38 8.81 3.39
N ILE A 152 -33.47 8.39 2.75
CA ILE A 152 -33.46 7.26 1.82
C ILE A 152 -32.63 7.63 0.57
N LYS A 153 -32.81 8.84 0.04
CA LYS A 153 -31.95 9.36 -1.06
C LYS A 153 -30.49 9.46 -0.65
N SER A 154 -30.20 9.97 0.55
CA SER A 154 -28.84 10.06 1.08
C SER A 154 -28.19 8.67 1.14
N SER A 155 -28.93 7.67 1.64
CA SER A 155 -28.46 6.28 1.67
C SER A 155 -28.23 5.69 0.29
N ALA A 156 -29.08 6.00 -0.70
CA ALA A 156 -28.88 5.55 -2.07
C ALA A 156 -27.65 6.19 -2.72
N PHE A 157 -27.42 7.48 -2.50
CA PHE A 157 -26.21 8.17 -2.96
C PHE A 157 -24.94 7.60 -2.31
N HIS A 158 -24.97 7.28 -1.02
CA HIS A 158 -23.88 6.57 -0.35
C HIS A 158 -23.53 5.26 -1.08
N ILE A 159 -24.54 4.45 -1.43
CA ILE A 159 -24.32 3.17 -2.12
C ILE A 159 -23.72 3.39 -3.52
N ILE A 160 -24.14 4.43 -4.26
CA ILE A 160 -23.53 4.77 -5.55
C ILE A 160 -22.04 5.10 -5.37
N ALA A 161 -21.71 5.96 -4.40
CA ALA A 161 -20.33 6.33 -4.10
C ALA A 161 -19.48 5.11 -3.69
N GLU A 162 -20.02 4.24 -2.84
CA GLU A 162 -19.37 2.99 -2.40
C GLU A 162 -19.09 2.05 -3.57
N CYS A 163 -20.02 1.93 -4.53
CA CYS A 163 -19.80 1.14 -5.75
C CYS A 163 -18.63 1.68 -6.60
N TYR A 164 -18.59 3.00 -6.86
CA TYR A 164 -17.46 3.61 -7.57
C TYR A 164 -16.15 3.46 -6.80
N PHE A 165 -16.19 3.62 -5.48
CA PHE A 165 -15.03 3.42 -4.62
C PHE A 165 -14.48 1.99 -4.74
N HIS A 166 -15.33 0.97 -4.68
CA HIS A 166 -14.90 -0.43 -4.86
C HIS A 166 -14.29 -0.69 -6.24
N LEU A 167 -14.88 -0.15 -7.31
CA LEU A 167 -14.27 -0.22 -8.64
C LEU A 167 -12.88 0.39 -8.63
N SER A 168 -12.70 1.56 -8.01
CA SER A 168 -11.39 2.22 -7.94
C SER A 168 -10.34 1.40 -7.19
N VAL A 169 -10.70 0.79 -6.05
CA VAL A 169 -9.79 -0.04 -5.25
C VAL A 169 -9.32 -1.26 -6.05
N SER A 170 -10.22 -1.89 -6.81
CA SER A 170 -9.85 -2.98 -7.72
C SER A 170 -8.84 -2.52 -8.76
N LYS A 171 -9.06 -1.35 -9.38
CA LYS A 171 -8.16 -0.80 -10.40
C LYS A 171 -6.80 -0.38 -9.83
N ILE A 172 -6.75 0.09 -8.59
CA ILE A 172 -5.49 0.36 -7.87
C ILE A 172 -4.70 -0.92 -7.67
N ALA A 173 -5.36 -2.02 -7.27
CA ALA A 173 -4.71 -3.32 -7.12
C ALA A 173 -4.10 -3.82 -8.45
N ASP A 174 -4.78 -3.55 -9.57
CA ASP A 174 -4.30 -3.85 -10.93
C ASP A 174 -3.27 -2.83 -11.46
N LYS A 175 -2.87 -1.84 -10.63
CA LYS A 175 -2.00 -0.71 -10.99
C LYS A 175 -2.54 0.17 -12.14
N ASN A 176 -3.82 0.07 -12.47
CA ASN A 176 -4.49 0.91 -13.46
C ASN A 176 -4.98 2.21 -12.82
N TYR A 177 -4.05 3.15 -12.58
CA TYR A 177 -4.37 4.43 -11.95
C TYR A 177 -5.33 5.30 -12.79
N LYS A 178 -5.34 5.15 -14.13
CA LYS A 178 -6.19 5.95 -15.02
C LYS A 178 -7.66 5.68 -14.77
N GLU A 179 -8.05 4.40 -14.79
CA GLU A 179 -9.42 4.00 -14.47
C GLU A 179 -9.74 4.23 -12.99
N ALA A 180 -8.79 3.98 -12.08
CA ALA A 180 -8.98 4.25 -10.66
C ALA A 180 -9.32 5.73 -10.38
N LEU A 181 -8.54 6.67 -10.92
CA LEU A 181 -8.77 8.11 -10.78
C LEU A 181 -10.11 8.52 -11.42
N SER A 182 -10.48 7.93 -12.55
CA SER A 182 -11.78 8.18 -13.18
C SER A 182 -12.94 7.75 -12.27
N HIS A 183 -12.86 6.58 -11.64
CA HIS A 183 -13.89 6.13 -10.70
C HIS A 183 -13.92 6.96 -9.42
N LEU A 184 -12.76 7.31 -8.85
CA LEU A 184 -12.67 8.19 -7.68
C LEU A 184 -13.27 9.58 -7.95
N ALA A 185 -13.06 10.13 -9.15
CA ALA A 185 -13.70 11.38 -9.56
C ALA A 185 -15.23 11.26 -9.58
N ASN A 186 -15.76 10.11 -10.04
CA ASN A 186 -17.19 9.84 -10.06
C ASN A 186 -17.81 9.70 -8.66
N CYS A 187 -17.02 9.48 -7.60
CA CYS A 187 -17.52 9.48 -6.24
C CYS A 187 -17.93 10.89 -5.73
N TYR A 188 -17.40 11.97 -6.32
CA TYR A 188 -17.60 13.32 -5.80
C TYR A 188 -19.09 13.70 -5.74
N PHE A 189 -19.78 13.61 -6.87
CA PHE A 189 -21.20 13.97 -6.96
C PHE A 189 -22.10 13.22 -5.96
N PRO A 190 -22.09 11.87 -5.89
CA PRO A 190 -22.93 11.14 -4.96
C PRO A 190 -22.58 11.44 -3.49
N VAL A 191 -21.31 11.62 -3.13
CA VAL A 191 -20.94 12.00 -1.76
C VAL A 191 -21.55 13.35 -1.38
N GLN A 192 -21.39 14.37 -2.24
CA GLN A 192 -21.87 15.72 -1.95
C GLN A 192 -23.41 15.80 -1.88
N GLU A 193 -24.12 15.17 -2.82
CA GLU A 193 -25.58 15.12 -2.75
C GLU A 193 -26.08 14.28 -1.58
N GLY A 194 -25.38 13.19 -1.24
CA GLY A 194 -25.64 12.39 -0.04
C GLY A 194 -25.56 13.24 1.25
N LEU A 195 -24.50 14.04 1.40
CA LEU A 195 -24.25 14.88 2.58
C LEU A 195 -25.29 15.99 2.74
N LYS A 196 -25.67 16.61 1.62
CA LYS A 196 -26.72 17.64 1.56
C LYS A 196 -28.08 17.10 2.00
N LEU A 197 -28.37 15.84 1.71
CA LEU A 197 -29.64 15.20 2.04
C LEU A 197 -29.66 14.58 3.45
N ALA A 198 -28.50 14.23 4.00
CA ALA A 198 -28.38 13.64 5.32
C ALA A 198 -28.84 14.60 6.45
N ARG A 199 -29.84 14.15 7.20
CA ARG A 199 -30.46 14.79 8.36
C ARG A 199 -29.98 14.18 9.67
N THR A 200 -29.56 12.92 9.66
CA THR A 200 -29.07 12.25 10.87
C THR A 200 -27.54 12.41 11.03
N PRO A 201 -27.02 12.54 12.26
CA PRO A 201 -25.57 12.53 12.50
C PRO A 201 -24.90 11.26 12.02
N ARG A 202 -25.61 10.12 12.12
CA ARG A 202 -25.15 8.83 11.61
C ARG A 202 -24.97 8.84 10.10
N GLY A 203 -25.98 9.33 9.35
CA GLY A 203 -25.92 9.41 7.89
C GLY A 203 -24.75 10.29 7.41
N LYS A 204 -24.56 11.46 8.03
CA LYS A 204 -23.41 12.34 7.74
C LYS A 204 -22.08 11.65 8.00
N LYS A 205 -21.91 11.06 9.18
CA LYS A 205 -20.66 10.39 9.57
C LYS A 205 -20.25 9.27 8.60
N VAL A 206 -21.21 8.51 8.09
CA VAL A 206 -20.95 7.43 7.13
C VAL A 206 -20.36 8.01 5.83
N LEU A 207 -20.97 9.07 5.29
CA LEU A 207 -20.47 9.75 4.09
C LEU A 207 -19.14 10.47 4.32
N ASP A 208 -18.95 11.13 5.47
CA ASP A 208 -17.68 11.79 5.83
C ASP A 208 -16.53 10.78 5.93
N THR A 209 -16.81 9.57 6.45
CA THR A 209 -15.82 8.49 6.53
C THR A 209 -15.45 8.02 5.13
N LEU A 210 -16.45 7.77 4.26
CA LEU A 210 -16.21 7.39 2.88
C LEU A 210 -15.44 8.46 2.10
N GLU A 211 -15.72 9.75 2.33
CA GLU A 211 -14.96 10.84 1.72
C GLU A 211 -13.48 10.80 2.14
N GLY A 212 -13.20 10.54 3.42
CA GLY A 212 -11.84 10.33 3.91
C GLY A 212 -11.12 9.17 3.22
N ASP A 213 -11.81 8.03 3.07
CA ASP A 213 -11.27 6.84 2.39
C ASP A 213 -11.01 7.12 0.90
N ILE A 214 -11.92 7.84 0.22
CA ILE A 214 -11.74 8.29 -1.16
C ILE A 214 -10.49 9.16 -1.29
N GLN A 215 -10.27 10.13 -0.39
CA GLN A 215 -9.09 11.00 -0.44
C GLN A 215 -7.79 10.21 -0.23
N GLN A 216 -7.81 9.17 0.62
CA GLN A 216 -6.68 8.27 0.77
C GLN A 216 -6.39 7.52 -0.54
N GLN A 217 -7.41 6.96 -1.19
CA GLN A 217 -7.23 6.25 -2.46
C GLN A 217 -6.82 7.16 -3.62
N ILE A 218 -7.29 8.41 -3.66
CA ILE A 218 -6.79 9.43 -4.60
C ILE A 218 -5.29 9.63 -4.42
N SER A 219 -4.83 9.76 -3.16
CA SER A 219 -3.40 9.91 -2.87
C SER A 219 -2.58 8.73 -3.41
N ILE A 220 -3.08 7.50 -3.24
CA ILE A 220 -2.43 6.29 -3.74
C ILE A 220 -2.42 6.27 -5.26
N ALA A 221 -3.55 6.52 -5.93
CA ALA A 221 -3.64 6.52 -7.38
C ALA A 221 -2.79 7.63 -8.05
N GLU A 222 -2.77 8.84 -7.48
CA GLU A 222 -1.87 9.92 -7.93
C GLU A 222 -0.40 9.55 -7.74
N SER A 223 -0.07 8.81 -6.68
CA SER A 223 1.31 8.35 -6.44
C SER A 223 1.74 7.30 -7.46
N LEU A 224 0.85 6.39 -7.86
CA LEU A 224 1.09 5.44 -8.94
C LEU A 224 1.32 6.16 -10.28
N GLN A 225 0.49 7.17 -10.59
CA GLN A 225 0.67 8.00 -11.77
C GLN A 225 2.03 8.70 -11.76
N ALA A 226 2.38 9.36 -10.64
CA ALA A 226 3.65 10.07 -10.52
C ALA A 226 4.86 9.13 -10.65
N LEU A 227 4.74 7.90 -10.13
CA LEU A 227 5.76 6.87 -10.25
C LEU A 227 5.95 6.43 -11.70
N GLU A 228 4.87 6.07 -12.41
CA GLU A 228 4.93 5.65 -13.82
C GLU A 228 5.52 6.75 -14.71
N VAL A 229 5.05 7.99 -14.56
CA VAL A 229 5.57 9.11 -15.34
C VAL A 229 7.06 9.35 -15.06
N ALA A 230 7.50 9.19 -13.81
CA ALA A 230 8.91 9.33 -13.46
C ALA A 230 9.78 8.19 -14.04
N ASP A 231 9.31 6.95 -13.94
CA ASP A 231 9.98 5.77 -14.49
C ASP A 231 10.09 5.84 -16.03
N ASP A 232 9.04 6.29 -16.71
CA ASP A 232 9.02 6.49 -18.17
C ASP A 232 10.00 7.58 -18.59
N LEU A 233 9.96 8.75 -17.94
CA LEU A 233 10.90 9.85 -18.22
C LEU A 233 12.35 9.43 -17.98
N PHE A 234 12.61 8.72 -16.88
CA PHE A 234 13.94 8.22 -16.57
C PHE A 234 14.45 7.24 -17.62
N SER A 235 13.58 6.32 -18.06
CA SER A 235 13.92 5.32 -19.08
C SER A 235 14.23 5.96 -20.43
N GLN A 236 13.50 7.02 -20.80
CA GLN A 236 13.72 7.78 -22.03
C GLN A 236 15.08 8.48 -22.04
N ILE A 237 15.44 9.18 -20.95
CA ILE A 237 16.71 9.91 -20.85
C ILE A 237 17.89 8.96 -20.91
N ILE A 238 17.84 7.87 -20.13
CA ILE A 238 18.96 6.92 -20.04
C ILE A 238 19.18 6.15 -21.35
N SER A 239 18.12 5.96 -22.16
CA SER A 239 18.21 5.15 -23.38
C SER A 239 18.45 5.97 -24.66
N ASN A 240 17.98 7.22 -24.70
CA ASN A 240 17.90 7.98 -25.96
C ASN A 240 18.81 9.21 -26.04
N GLU A 241 19.34 9.70 -24.91
CA GLU A 241 20.19 10.90 -24.91
C GLU A 241 21.67 10.53 -24.85
N GLU A 242 22.47 11.07 -25.79
CA GLU A 242 23.94 10.94 -25.77
C GLU A 242 24.57 11.70 -24.58
N GLU A 243 23.93 12.80 -24.17
CA GLU A 243 24.28 13.57 -22.97
C GLU A 243 23.06 13.68 -22.05
N ILE A 244 23.24 13.33 -20.77
CA ILE A 244 22.15 13.35 -19.78
C ILE A 244 21.74 14.79 -19.48
N ASN A 245 20.49 15.14 -19.74
CA ASN A 245 19.92 16.42 -19.30
C ASN A 245 19.63 16.42 -17.79
N PHE A 246 20.47 17.10 -17.01
CA PHE A 246 20.34 17.17 -15.55
C PHE A 246 19.10 17.91 -15.05
N ASP A 247 18.54 18.85 -15.81
CA ASP A 247 17.31 19.55 -15.39
C ASP A 247 16.14 18.57 -15.32
N ILE A 248 16.02 17.67 -16.31
CA ILE A 248 14.99 16.63 -16.32
C ILE A 248 15.24 15.58 -15.22
N ILE A 249 16.50 15.30 -14.86
CA ILE A 249 16.81 14.43 -13.72
C ILE A 249 16.25 15.01 -12.41
N TRP A 250 16.32 16.33 -12.22
CA TRP A 250 15.71 16.96 -11.04
C TRP A 250 14.19 16.89 -11.06
N ASP A 251 13.56 17.07 -12.23
CA ASP A 251 12.10 16.88 -12.38
C ASP A 251 11.67 15.45 -12.03
N ILE A 252 12.45 14.45 -12.44
CA ILE A 252 12.22 13.03 -12.09
C ILE A 252 12.33 12.82 -10.57
N ILE A 253 13.37 13.36 -9.94
CA ILE A 253 13.53 13.30 -8.48
C ILE A 253 12.33 13.93 -7.77
N ASP A 254 11.85 15.08 -8.26
CA ASP A 254 10.70 15.76 -7.67
C ASP A 254 9.40 14.99 -7.85
N LYS A 255 9.22 14.27 -8.96
CA LYS A 255 8.11 13.32 -9.12
C LYS A 255 8.20 12.16 -8.13
N TYR A 256 9.36 11.55 -7.93
CA TYR A 256 9.51 10.52 -6.89
C TYR A 256 9.30 11.08 -5.47
N ARG A 257 9.71 12.32 -5.20
CA ARG A 257 9.40 12.99 -3.92
C ARG A 257 7.90 13.21 -3.74
N ARG A 258 7.18 13.56 -4.81
CA ARG A 258 5.71 13.64 -4.82
C ARG A 258 5.10 12.30 -4.41
N VAL A 259 5.62 11.17 -4.91
CA VAL A 259 5.19 9.83 -4.47
C VAL A 259 5.35 9.68 -2.95
N ILE A 260 6.55 9.93 -2.42
CA ILE A 260 6.83 9.85 -0.97
C ILE A 260 5.87 10.72 -0.14
N ILE A 261 5.59 11.94 -0.60
CA ILE A 261 4.68 12.86 0.11
C ILE A 261 3.25 12.33 0.12
N LEU A 262 2.77 11.81 -1.01
CA LEU A 262 1.41 11.30 -1.15
C LEU A 262 1.18 10.00 -0.36
N THR A 263 2.21 9.16 -0.24
CA THR A 263 2.11 7.81 0.33
C THR A 263 2.59 7.71 1.78
N ARG A 264 3.19 8.76 2.34
CA ARG A 264 3.70 8.77 3.71
C ARG A 264 2.66 8.23 4.69
N GLU A 265 3.05 7.21 5.45
CA GLU A 265 2.23 6.52 6.47
C GLU A 265 0.93 5.88 5.96
N LYS A 266 0.70 5.88 4.64
CA LYS A 266 -0.50 5.33 3.99
C LYS A 266 -0.17 4.12 3.13
N GLU A 267 0.89 4.22 2.33
CA GLU A 267 1.34 3.20 1.40
C GLU A 267 2.86 3.07 1.41
N ILE A 268 3.34 2.26 2.35
CA ILE A 268 4.76 2.15 2.70
C ILE A 268 5.60 1.58 1.56
N GLU A 269 5.04 0.65 0.77
CA GLU A 269 5.77 0.01 -0.32
C GLU A 269 6.09 1.01 -1.43
N LEU A 270 5.14 1.88 -1.81
CA LEU A 270 5.39 2.94 -2.79
C LEU A 270 6.39 3.99 -2.27
N GLU A 271 6.35 4.32 -0.97
CA GLU A 271 7.35 5.20 -0.35
C GLU A 271 8.77 4.60 -0.46
N ALA A 272 8.90 3.29 -0.22
CA ALA A 272 10.16 2.57 -0.33
C ALA A 272 10.66 2.47 -1.77
N ILE A 273 9.76 2.19 -2.72
CA ILE A 273 10.09 2.15 -4.16
C ILE A 273 10.64 3.51 -4.61
N ALA A 274 9.92 4.60 -4.36
CA ALA A 274 10.35 5.93 -4.75
C ALA A 274 11.67 6.33 -4.08
N SER A 275 11.85 5.99 -2.80
CA SER A 275 13.12 6.21 -2.09
C SER A 275 14.29 5.47 -2.74
N SER A 276 14.09 4.20 -3.12
CA SER A 276 15.10 3.41 -3.81
C SER A 276 15.49 4.00 -5.17
N ARG A 277 14.50 4.45 -5.96
CA ARG A 277 14.72 5.10 -7.26
C ARG A 277 15.53 6.40 -7.11
N ILE A 278 15.20 7.25 -6.14
CA ILE A 278 15.97 8.46 -5.83
C ILE A 278 17.40 8.11 -5.41
N GLY A 279 17.58 7.12 -4.54
CA GLY A 279 18.91 6.65 -4.12
C GLY A 279 19.77 6.18 -5.30
N LYS A 280 19.16 5.43 -6.24
CA LYS A 280 19.80 4.98 -7.47
C LYS A 280 20.25 6.14 -8.34
N ILE A 281 19.41 7.17 -8.53
CA ILE A 281 19.76 8.37 -9.29
C ILE A 281 20.92 9.11 -8.62
N TYR A 282 20.85 9.37 -7.31
CA TYR A 282 21.94 10.03 -6.60
C TYR A 282 23.26 9.26 -6.71
N HIS A 283 23.23 7.94 -6.60
CA HIS A 283 24.44 7.13 -6.64
C HIS A 283 25.01 6.95 -8.06
N LYS A 284 24.16 6.54 -9.02
CA LYS A 284 24.63 6.13 -10.34
C LYS A 284 24.74 7.29 -11.34
N VAL A 285 23.83 8.27 -11.27
CA VAL A 285 23.75 9.39 -12.22
C VAL A 285 24.48 10.61 -11.66
N LEU A 286 24.06 11.11 -10.49
CA LEU A 286 24.58 12.37 -9.94
C LEU A 286 25.90 12.22 -9.16
N LYS A 287 26.32 10.99 -8.84
CA LYS A 287 27.51 10.68 -8.02
C LYS A 287 27.52 11.38 -6.65
N LEU A 288 26.35 11.55 -6.03
CA LEU A 288 26.16 12.15 -4.71
C LEU A 288 25.95 11.06 -3.65
N GLU A 289 27.04 10.41 -3.22
CA GLU A 289 27.01 9.23 -2.33
C GLU A 289 26.34 9.50 -0.99
N SER A 290 26.63 10.64 -0.35
CA SER A 290 26.05 11.00 0.95
C SER A 290 24.51 11.10 0.89
N ARG A 291 23.97 11.63 -0.20
CA ARG A 291 22.53 11.68 -0.44
C ARG A 291 21.97 10.30 -0.76
N ALA A 292 22.66 9.51 -1.59
CA ALA A 292 22.23 8.17 -1.92
C ALA A 292 22.11 7.27 -0.68
N LYS A 293 23.10 7.31 0.23
CA LYS A 293 23.11 6.59 1.51
C LYS A 293 21.81 6.84 2.30
N ILE A 294 21.39 8.10 2.42
CA ILE A 294 20.16 8.47 3.14
C ILE A 294 18.93 7.75 2.57
N TYR A 295 18.76 7.80 1.25
CA TYR A 295 17.59 7.21 0.59
C TYR A 295 17.60 5.68 0.58
N PHE A 296 18.77 5.05 0.42
CA PHE A 296 18.88 3.60 0.53
C PHE A 296 18.63 3.10 1.97
N THR A 297 19.16 3.80 2.98
CA THR A 297 18.88 3.47 4.39
C THR A 297 17.39 3.58 4.68
N ARG A 298 16.75 4.69 4.27
CA ARG A 298 15.30 4.86 4.40
C ARG A 298 14.52 3.74 3.72
N THR A 299 14.93 3.32 2.53
CA THR A 299 14.29 2.21 1.81
C THR A 299 14.31 0.92 2.63
N LEU A 300 15.44 0.56 3.21
CA LEU A 300 15.56 -0.65 4.03
C LEU A 300 14.79 -0.54 5.34
N GLU A 301 14.79 0.63 5.99
CA GLU A 301 13.98 0.89 7.19
C GLU A 301 12.49 0.68 6.90
N LEU A 302 11.97 1.27 5.81
CA LEU A 302 10.58 1.07 5.40
C LEU A 302 10.29 -0.39 5.10
N ALA A 303 11.20 -1.10 4.42
CA ALA A 303 11.04 -2.53 4.16
C ALA A 303 10.91 -3.36 5.45
N THR A 304 11.60 -3.00 6.54
CA THR A 304 11.46 -3.71 7.83
C THR A 304 10.07 -3.57 8.46
N THR A 305 9.35 -2.49 8.16
CA THR A 305 7.97 -2.31 8.65
C THR A 305 6.94 -3.18 7.93
N LEU A 306 7.32 -3.81 6.81
CA LEU A 306 6.46 -4.69 6.00
C LEU A 306 6.55 -6.18 6.39
N ILE A 307 7.28 -6.52 7.46
CA ILE A 307 7.36 -7.88 8.01
C ILE A 307 5.94 -8.35 8.43
N PRO A 308 5.51 -9.59 8.10
CA PRO A 308 6.32 -10.73 7.66
C PRO A 308 6.52 -10.89 6.14
N ARG A 309 6.03 -9.97 5.31
CA ARG A 309 6.24 -10.07 3.85
C ARG A 309 7.74 -9.91 3.55
N THR A 310 8.26 -10.85 2.77
CA THR A 310 9.67 -10.88 2.41
C THR A 310 9.92 -10.05 1.15
N MET A 311 10.82 -9.07 1.24
CA MET A 311 11.11 -8.13 0.13
C MET A 311 12.40 -8.45 -0.63
N PHE A 312 13.12 -9.52 -0.30
CA PHE A 312 14.42 -9.84 -0.90
C PHE A 312 14.39 -10.05 -2.42
N ASN A 313 13.24 -10.42 -2.97
CA ASN A 313 13.05 -10.64 -4.40
C ASN A 313 12.61 -9.37 -5.15
N GLU A 314 12.25 -8.31 -4.43
CA GLU A 314 11.81 -7.06 -5.04
C GLU A 314 13.02 -6.27 -5.55
N GLU A 315 12.95 -5.79 -6.79
CA GLU A 315 14.05 -5.08 -7.44
C GLU A 315 14.48 -3.84 -6.64
N TRP A 316 13.50 -3.05 -6.18
CA TRP A 316 13.74 -1.82 -5.40
C TRP A 316 14.49 -2.10 -4.10
N TYR A 317 14.22 -3.24 -3.45
CA TYR A 317 14.89 -3.64 -2.23
C TYR A 317 16.35 -4.02 -2.51
N ARG A 318 16.57 -4.88 -3.51
CA ARG A 318 17.92 -5.30 -3.92
C ARG A 318 18.79 -4.13 -4.30
N VAL A 319 18.28 -3.18 -5.09
CA VAL A 319 19.02 -1.97 -5.49
C VAL A 319 19.52 -1.19 -4.26
N ALA A 320 18.67 -1.00 -3.24
CA ALA A 320 19.06 -0.29 -2.03
C ALA A 320 20.06 -1.09 -1.17
N ALA A 321 19.83 -2.40 -1.02
CA ALA A 321 20.72 -3.28 -0.26
C ALA A 321 22.11 -3.38 -0.89
N GLU A 322 22.18 -3.58 -2.21
CA GLU A 322 23.43 -3.62 -2.98
C GLU A 322 24.16 -2.27 -2.92
N GLY A 323 23.43 -1.16 -3.04
CA GLY A 323 24.00 0.19 -2.93
C GLY A 323 24.65 0.47 -1.58
N LEU A 324 23.96 0.16 -0.47
CA LEU A 324 24.52 0.33 0.87
C LEU A 324 25.70 -0.61 1.14
N LYS A 325 25.63 -1.86 0.68
CA LYS A 325 26.73 -2.79 0.80
C LYS A 325 27.97 -2.28 0.06
N GLY A 326 27.80 -1.77 -1.17
CA GLY A 326 28.88 -1.18 -1.95
C GLY A 326 29.59 -0.06 -1.20
N PHE A 327 28.82 0.84 -0.57
CA PHE A 327 29.43 1.89 0.25
C PHE A 327 30.17 1.37 1.49
N GLN A 328 29.64 0.35 2.16
CA GLN A 328 30.33 -0.27 3.29
C GLN A 328 31.62 -0.97 2.87
N ASP A 329 31.62 -1.57 1.68
CA ASP A 329 32.81 -2.21 1.09
C ASP A 329 33.87 -1.14 0.75
N GLU A 330 33.47 -0.02 0.12
CA GLU A 330 34.37 1.10 -0.19
C GLU A 330 34.95 1.77 1.07
N ASP A 331 34.12 1.97 2.11
CA ASP A 331 34.56 2.52 3.40
C ASP A 331 35.61 1.58 4.04
N ARG A 332 35.38 0.26 4.02
CA ARG A 332 36.36 -0.74 4.51
C ARG A 332 37.64 -0.75 3.69
N MET A 333 37.55 -0.72 2.36
CA MET A 333 38.73 -0.73 1.49
C MET A 333 39.61 0.51 1.71
N ARG A 334 39.00 1.68 1.96
CA ARG A 334 39.75 2.89 2.33
C ARG A 334 40.45 2.75 3.67
N GLU A 335 39.76 2.24 4.69
CA GLU A 335 40.35 2.01 6.01
C GLU A 335 41.51 1.00 5.95
N ASP A 336 41.35 -0.09 5.19
CA ASP A 336 42.40 -1.09 4.97
C ASP A 336 43.61 -0.51 4.22
N GLU A 337 43.38 0.35 3.22
CA GLU A 337 44.44 1.05 2.48
C GLU A 337 45.20 2.04 3.38
N GLU A 338 44.48 2.85 4.15
CA GLU A 338 45.07 3.77 5.13
C GLU A 338 45.90 3.03 6.17
N ASN A 339 45.37 1.92 6.72
CA ASN A 339 46.09 1.06 7.65
C ASN A 339 47.32 0.42 6.99
N ARG A 340 47.25 0.04 5.70
CA ARG A 340 48.40 -0.51 4.96
C ARG A 340 49.49 0.54 4.80
N LEU A 341 49.14 1.74 4.35
CA LEU A 341 50.08 2.85 4.14
C LEU A 341 50.75 3.28 5.45
N GLU A 342 49.98 3.40 6.54
CA GLU A 342 50.52 3.70 7.86
C GLU A 342 51.47 2.60 8.34
N ARG A 343 51.12 1.33 8.12
CA ARG A 343 52.01 0.19 8.43
C ARG A 343 53.29 0.23 7.61
N GLU A 344 53.22 0.54 6.32
CA GLU A 344 54.39 0.67 5.45
C GLU A 344 55.34 1.79 5.91
N GLU A 345 54.78 2.94 6.30
CA GLU A 345 55.58 4.04 6.87
C GLU A 345 56.31 3.61 8.15
N ILE A 346 55.60 2.94 9.07
CA ILE A 346 56.19 2.39 10.29
C ILE A 346 57.27 1.36 9.97
N MET A 347 57.04 0.48 8.99
CA MET A 347 58.03 -0.52 8.56
C MET A 347 59.30 0.12 7.99
N ASN A 348 59.17 1.24 7.25
CA ASN A 348 60.32 2.01 6.78
C ASN A 348 61.10 2.65 7.93
N GLN A 349 60.42 3.20 8.94
CA GLN A 349 61.07 3.74 10.13
C GLN A 349 61.78 2.67 10.97
N LEU A 350 61.27 1.43 10.95
CA LEU A 350 61.83 0.29 11.66
C LEU A 350 62.90 -0.46 10.86
N LYS A 351 63.21 -0.05 9.63
CA LYS A 351 64.05 -0.81 8.70
C LYS A 351 65.41 -1.18 9.28
N ASP A 352 66.09 -0.23 9.91
CA ASP A 352 67.42 -0.45 10.51
C ASP A 352 67.33 -1.32 11.77
N GLU A 353 66.32 -1.08 12.64
CA GLU A 353 66.06 -1.88 13.83
C GLU A 353 65.78 -3.36 13.46
N LEU A 354 65.00 -3.59 12.39
CA LEU A 354 64.69 -4.92 11.88
C LEU A 354 65.89 -5.58 11.20
N PHE A 355 66.74 -4.80 10.52
CA PHE A 355 67.98 -5.30 9.94
C PHE A 355 68.94 -5.80 11.03
N ASP A 356 69.13 -5.01 12.09
CA ASP A 356 69.97 -5.38 13.23
C ASP A 356 69.44 -6.64 13.94
N LEU A 357 68.12 -6.73 14.14
CA LEU A 357 67.47 -7.92 14.69
C LEU A 357 67.74 -9.16 13.85
N LYS A 358 67.58 -9.08 12.52
CA LYS A 358 67.85 -10.20 11.61
C LYS A 358 69.32 -10.60 11.60
N LYS A 359 70.23 -9.63 11.53
CA LYS A 359 71.68 -9.88 11.58
C LYS A 359 72.08 -10.58 12.88
N LYS A 360 71.60 -10.08 14.03
CA LYS A 360 71.86 -10.70 15.33
C LYS A 360 71.26 -12.11 15.45
N PHE A 361 70.13 -12.35 14.79
CA PHE A 361 69.51 -13.68 14.72
C PHE A 361 70.31 -14.69 13.91
N GLU A 362 71.06 -14.24 12.90
CA GLU A 362 71.98 -15.06 12.10
C GLU A 362 73.28 -15.37 12.86
N GLU A 363 73.79 -14.42 13.65
CA GLU A 363 75.04 -14.58 14.44
C GLU A 363 74.93 -15.65 15.54
N GLY A 364 73.75 -15.82 16.16
CA GLY A 364 73.58 -16.85 17.18
C GLY A 364 72.20 -16.85 17.85
N LYS A 365 71.59 -18.02 18.02
CA LYS A 365 70.20 -18.13 18.52
C LYS A 365 70.02 -17.75 19.98
N LEU A 366 70.99 -18.09 20.84
CA LEU A 366 70.97 -17.68 22.25
C LEU A 366 71.32 -16.20 22.40
N ASP A 367 72.31 -15.73 21.63
CA ASP A 367 72.77 -14.34 21.69
C ASP A 367 71.74 -13.37 21.12
N PHE A 368 70.95 -13.80 20.14
CA PHE A 368 69.77 -13.06 19.70
C PHE A 368 68.75 -12.85 20.82
N LEU A 369 68.41 -13.88 21.61
CA LEU A 369 67.48 -13.72 22.72
C LEU A 369 68.03 -12.76 23.79
N LYS A 370 69.33 -12.84 24.09
CA LYS A 370 70.01 -11.89 25.00
C LYS A 370 69.95 -10.47 24.45
N PHE A 371 70.24 -10.30 23.16
CA PHE A 371 70.19 -9.01 22.47
C PHE A 371 68.78 -8.43 22.51
N LEU A 372 67.77 -9.20 22.07
CA LEU A 372 66.38 -8.79 21.98
C LEU A 372 65.82 -8.28 23.31
N TYR A 373 66.03 -9.02 24.41
CA TYR A 373 65.54 -8.60 25.73
C TYR A 373 66.30 -7.41 26.32
N LYS A 374 67.51 -7.13 25.81
CA LYS A 374 68.30 -5.97 26.22
C LYS A 374 67.91 -4.71 25.44
N THR A 375 67.75 -4.82 24.12
CA THR A 375 67.50 -3.67 23.23
C THR A 375 66.02 -3.36 23.06
N HIS A 376 65.18 -4.40 23.06
CA HIS A 376 63.73 -4.28 22.91
C HIS A 376 63.03 -5.07 24.03
N PRO A 377 63.16 -4.70 25.31
CA PRO A 377 62.55 -5.44 26.40
C PRO A 377 61.01 -5.51 26.24
N PRO A 378 60.37 -6.65 26.58
CA PRO A 378 58.91 -6.74 26.64
C PRO A 378 58.31 -5.66 27.55
N LYS A 379 57.16 -5.09 27.16
CA LYS A 379 56.54 -4.00 27.93
C LYS A 379 55.90 -4.43 29.25
N ASN A 380 55.55 -5.70 29.38
CA ASN A 380 55.12 -6.25 30.67
C ASN A 380 56.36 -6.59 31.50
N GLU A 381 56.56 -5.90 32.62
CA GLU A 381 57.73 -6.07 33.50
C GLU A 381 57.88 -7.50 34.05
N LYS A 382 56.80 -8.29 34.10
CA LYS A 382 56.85 -9.71 34.52
C LYS A 382 57.44 -10.63 33.44
N HIS A 383 57.55 -10.17 32.20
CA HIS A 383 58.02 -10.96 31.05
C HIS A 383 59.56 -10.99 30.98
N VAL A 384 60.20 -11.78 31.84
CA VAL A 384 61.66 -11.99 31.85
C VAL A 384 62.08 -13.40 31.41
N LEU A 385 63.20 -13.54 30.68
CA LEU A 385 63.70 -14.86 30.26
C LEU A 385 64.15 -15.75 31.43
N GLY A 386 64.62 -15.16 32.53
CA GLY A 386 65.21 -15.89 33.65
C GLY A 386 66.69 -16.20 33.43
N LYS A 387 67.27 -17.13 34.22
CA LYS A 387 68.68 -17.54 34.07
C LYS A 387 68.88 -18.28 32.74
N LEU A 388 69.79 -17.77 31.91
CA LEU A 388 70.16 -18.37 30.63
C LEU A 388 71.34 -19.33 30.85
N PRO A 389 71.29 -20.57 30.34
CA PRO A 389 72.44 -21.48 30.37
C PRO A 389 73.53 -21.02 29.39
N ASP A 390 74.80 -21.27 29.72
CA ASP A 390 75.94 -20.87 28.87
C ASP A 390 76.00 -21.67 27.56
N GLN A 391 75.56 -22.93 27.57
CA GLN A 391 75.41 -23.79 26.40
C GLN A 391 74.07 -24.57 26.47
N PRO A 392 72.96 -24.00 25.95
CA PRO A 392 71.66 -24.65 25.99
C PRO A 392 71.58 -25.85 25.06
N GLU A 393 71.03 -26.96 25.58
CA GLU A 393 70.56 -28.07 24.75
C GLU A 393 69.38 -27.62 23.84
N PRO A 394 69.16 -28.25 22.68
CA PRO A 394 68.09 -27.87 21.74
C PRO A 394 66.70 -27.77 22.40
N GLY A 395 66.38 -28.66 23.33
CA GLY A 395 65.11 -28.65 24.07
C GLY A 395 64.97 -27.47 25.03
N GLN A 396 66.08 -26.95 25.59
CA GLN A 396 66.08 -25.76 26.43
C GLN A 396 65.90 -24.49 25.59
N LEU A 397 66.57 -24.43 24.43
CA LEU A 397 66.44 -23.32 23.49
C LEU A 397 65.02 -23.21 22.92
N LYS A 398 64.39 -24.35 22.58
CA LYS A 398 62.96 -24.42 22.19
C LYS A 398 62.04 -23.77 23.24
N LYS A 399 62.22 -24.08 24.52
CA LYS A 399 61.42 -23.51 25.62
C LYS A 399 61.64 -21.99 25.77
N LEU A 400 62.88 -21.52 25.58
CA LEU A 400 63.20 -20.09 25.64
C LEU A 400 62.51 -19.31 24.51
N TYR A 401 62.53 -19.82 23.27
CA TYR A 401 61.85 -19.21 22.14
C TYR A 401 60.33 -19.24 22.29
N GLN A 402 59.75 -20.36 22.75
CA GLN A 402 58.31 -20.43 23.06
C GLN A 402 57.90 -19.36 24.07
N LYS A 403 58.69 -19.17 25.12
CA LYS A 403 58.45 -18.14 26.13
C LYS A 403 58.56 -16.73 25.53
N ALA A 404 59.56 -16.50 24.69
CA ALA A 404 59.73 -15.22 24.00
C ALA A 404 58.56 -14.88 23.07
N VAL A 405 58.03 -15.83 22.31
CA VAL A 405 56.80 -15.63 21.49
C VAL A 405 55.65 -15.13 22.35
N VAL A 406 55.43 -15.75 23.52
CA VAL A 406 54.37 -15.34 24.46
C VAL A 406 54.60 -13.95 25.05
N HIS A 407 55.86 -13.55 25.22
CA HIS A 407 56.23 -12.25 25.79
C HIS A 407 56.04 -11.10 24.80
N PHE A 408 56.29 -11.34 23.51
CA PHE A 408 56.22 -10.36 22.42
C PHE A 408 54.96 -10.48 21.55
N HIS A 409 53.98 -11.31 21.96
CA HIS A 409 52.77 -11.52 21.16
C HIS A 409 52.00 -10.20 20.96
N PRO A 410 51.66 -9.83 19.71
CA PRO A 410 51.08 -8.52 19.40
C PRO A 410 49.70 -8.29 20.04
N ASP A 411 48.90 -9.34 20.27
CA ASP A 411 47.61 -9.23 20.99
C ASP A 411 47.72 -8.73 22.42
N LYS A 412 48.90 -8.83 23.04
CA LYS A 412 49.14 -8.35 24.42
C LYS A 412 49.60 -6.90 24.46
N ILE A 413 49.68 -6.24 23.31
CA ILE A 413 50.16 -4.86 23.19
C ILE A 413 48.97 -3.93 23.08
N ASP A 414 48.83 -3.11 24.12
CA ASP A 414 47.91 -1.99 24.09
C ASP A 414 48.49 -0.87 23.20
N ILE A 415 47.86 -0.63 22.05
CA ILE A 415 48.25 0.43 21.10
C ILE A 415 48.15 1.81 21.76
N SER A 416 47.17 2.04 22.65
CA SER A 416 46.96 3.33 23.28
C SER A 416 48.08 3.69 24.26
N VAL A 417 48.72 2.69 24.86
CA VAL A 417 49.79 2.87 25.85
C VAL A 417 51.19 2.80 25.21
N HIS A 418 51.39 1.93 24.22
CA HIS A 418 52.72 1.64 23.67
C HIS A 418 52.93 2.11 22.23
N GLY A 419 51.88 2.61 21.57
CA GLY A 419 51.92 3.14 20.22
C GLY A 419 51.94 2.07 19.13
N LYS A 420 51.49 2.46 17.93
CA LYS A 420 51.43 1.58 16.75
C LYS A 420 52.82 1.07 16.32
N LYS A 421 53.86 1.90 16.42
CA LYS A 421 55.26 1.51 16.10
C LYS A 421 55.71 0.29 16.91
N TRP A 422 55.44 0.24 18.22
CA TRP A 422 55.83 -0.89 19.06
C TRP A 422 55.03 -2.16 18.75
N LYS A 423 53.73 -2.01 18.42
CA LYS A 423 52.90 -3.14 18.00
C LYS A 423 53.45 -3.79 16.72
N VAL A 424 53.72 -2.98 15.69
CA VAL A 424 54.30 -3.47 14.41
C VAL A 424 55.68 -4.09 14.64
N LEU A 425 56.56 -3.45 15.42
CA LEU A 425 57.87 -4.02 15.75
C LEU A 425 57.74 -5.38 16.45
N SER A 426 56.81 -5.50 17.39
CA SER A 426 56.58 -6.75 18.12
C SER A 426 55.97 -7.84 17.24
N GLU A 427 55.13 -7.51 16.26
CA GLU A 427 54.68 -8.45 15.23
C GLU A 427 55.88 -9.03 14.46
N GLU A 428 56.80 -8.18 14.02
CA GLU A 428 57.99 -8.62 13.28
C GLU A 428 58.97 -9.42 14.16
N ILE A 429 59.18 -9.01 15.42
CA ILE A 429 59.93 -9.79 16.41
C ILE A 429 59.27 -11.16 16.62
N CYS A 430 57.95 -11.19 16.80
CA CYS A 430 57.19 -12.41 17.03
C CYS A 430 57.27 -13.36 15.82
N LYS A 431 57.31 -12.86 14.59
CA LYS A 431 57.56 -13.67 13.37
C LYS A 431 58.92 -14.36 13.41
N ILE A 432 59.99 -13.62 13.75
CA ILE A 432 61.35 -14.18 13.87
C ILE A 432 61.38 -15.27 14.94
N LEU A 433 60.80 -14.99 16.12
CA LEU A 433 60.76 -15.93 17.24
C LEU A 433 59.94 -17.19 16.91
N THR A 434 58.79 -17.02 16.26
CA THR A 434 57.88 -18.12 15.90
C THR A 434 58.51 -19.01 14.84
N SER A 435 59.10 -18.43 13.79
CA SER A 435 59.83 -19.19 12.76
C SER A 435 60.92 -20.08 13.38
N GLN A 436 61.70 -19.55 14.32
CA GLN A 436 62.73 -20.33 15.01
C GLN A 436 62.14 -21.40 15.94
N TYR A 437 61.04 -21.10 16.64
CA TYR A 437 60.36 -22.08 17.49
C TYR A 437 59.79 -23.25 16.69
N GLU A 438 59.24 -23.00 15.50
CA GLU A 438 58.70 -24.02 14.60
C GLU A 438 59.77 -24.96 14.04
N MET A 439 60.99 -24.48 13.79
CA MET A 439 62.10 -25.36 13.41
C MET A 439 62.41 -26.42 14.47
N TYR A 440 62.11 -26.17 15.74
CA TYR A 440 62.25 -27.14 16.82
C TYR A 440 61.02 -28.05 17.02
N LYS A 441 59.92 -27.85 16.28
CA LYS A 441 58.75 -28.76 16.33
C LYS A 441 58.95 -30.02 15.48
N GLY A 442 59.87 -30.01 14.52
CA GLY A 442 60.20 -31.16 13.64
C GLY A 442 61.46 -31.95 14.01
N CYS A 443 62.10 -31.63 15.15
CA CYS A 443 63.27 -32.34 15.70
C CYS A 443 62.92 -33.04 17.01
#